data_AF-A0A8C9BX61-F1
#
_entry.id   AF-A0A8C9BX61-F1
#
_cell.length_a   1.000
_cell.length_b   1.000
_cell.length_c   1.000
_cell.angle_alpha   90.00
_cell.angle_beta   90.00
_cell.angle_gamma   90.00
#
_symmetry.space_group_name_H-M   'P 1'
#
loop_
_entity.id
_entity.type
_entity.pdbx_description
1 polymer ?
#
loop_
_entity_poly.entity_id
_entity_poly.type
_entity_poly.pdbx_seq_one_letter_code
_entity_poly.pdbx_strand_id
1 'polypeptide(L)'
;MEREPSAKAAAPAAAALFAWGANSYGQLGLGHKEDVLLPQQLSDFCNPGCVKRITGGGGHSAVVTDEGSLFVCGLNKDGQLGLGHTEDVLYFTPCKSLLGCPIQQVACGWDFTIILTENGQVLSCGSNSFGQLGIPHGPRRCVVPQAIEPLREKVVSIAAGLRHALAATASGMVFQWGTGLASSGRRLCPGQTLPLFLTAKEPSRVTGLENSQAVCVLAGSDHSASLTDAGELFVWGSNKHGQLASHAAFLPVPQKIEAHCFQNEKIAAVWNGWTHLVAQTGLLWLRA
;
A
#
# COMPACT_ATOMS: atom_id res chain seq x y z
N MET A 1 32.73 21.58 -48.71
CA MET A 1 31.46 21.84 -48.00
C MET A 1 30.89 20.47 -47.65
N GLU A 2 31.44 19.84 -46.63
CA GLU A 2 31.00 18.53 -46.16
C GLU A 2 29.83 18.75 -45.19
N ARG A 3 28.69 18.11 -45.46
CA ARG A 3 27.54 18.15 -44.57
C ARG A 3 27.78 17.17 -43.42
N GLU A 4 27.76 17.68 -42.20
CA GLU A 4 27.73 16.86 -40.99
C GLU A 4 26.54 15.88 -41.00
N PRO A 5 26.71 14.65 -40.50
CA PRO A 5 25.61 13.73 -40.33
C PRO A 5 24.71 14.21 -39.17
N SER A 6 23.46 14.49 -39.51
CA SER A 6 22.35 14.71 -38.56
C SER A 6 22.39 13.67 -37.44
N ALA A 7 22.52 14.12 -36.19
CA ALA A 7 22.31 13.30 -35.03
C ALA A 7 20.93 12.63 -35.12
N LYS A 8 20.90 11.30 -35.28
CA LYS A 8 19.66 10.53 -35.14
C LYS A 8 19.21 10.72 -33.69
N ALA A 9 18.08 11.39 -33.51
CA ALA A 9 17.38 11.39 -32.23
C ALA A 9 17.24 9.93 -31.77
N ALA A 10 17.78 9.60 -30.60
CA ALA A 10 17.59 8.29 -30.01
C ALA A 10 16.08 8.06 -29.86
N ALA A 11 15.57 6.97 -30.43
CA ALA A 11 14.19 6.56 -30.19
C ALA A 11 14.00 6.45 -28.66
N PRO A 12 12.85 6.88 -28.11
CA PRO A 12 12.60 6.72 -26.68
C PRO A 12 12.82 5.26 -26.31
N ALA A 13 13.65 5.01 -25.30
CA ALA A 13 13.92 3.66 -24.83
C ALA A 13 12.58 3.00 -24.50
N ALA A 14 12.30 1.85 -25.12
CA ALA A 14 11.09 1.10 -24.83
C ALA A 14 11.09 0.72 -23.34
N ALA A 15 9.99 1.00 -22.64
CA ALA A 15 9.83 0.58 -21.26
C ALA A 15 9.91 -0.96 -21.18
N ALA A 16 10.48 -1.46 -20.08
CA ALA A 16 10.57 -2.88 -19.79
C ALA A 16 10.33 -3.11 -18.31
N LEU A 17 9.66 -4.22 -17.99
CA LEU A 17 9.37 -4.62 -16.62
C LEU A 17 10.27 -5.81 -16.26
N PHE A 18 10.83 -5.79 -15.05
CA PHE A 18 11.69 -6.87 -14.57
C PHE A 18 11.27 -7.31 -13.16
N ALA A 19 11.48 -8.58 -12.85
CA ALA A 19 11.27 -9.15 -11.52
C ALA A 19 12.47 -10.00 -11.11
N TRP A 20 12.81 -9.96 -9.81
CA TRP A 20 13.86 -10.75 -9.18
C TRP A 20 13.63 -10.81 -7.66
N GLY A 21 14.36 -11.69 -6.98
CA GLY A 21 14.30 -11.92 -5.54
C GLY A 21 13.63 -13.24 -5.18
N ALA A 22 13.04 -13.27 -3.98
CA ALA A 22 12.32 -14.44 -3.47
C ALA A 22 11.07 -14.74 -4.31
N ASN A 23 10.87 -16.01 -4.65
CA ASN A 23 9.81 -16.43 -5.56
C ASN A 23 9.10 -17.73 -5.13
N SER A 24 9.24 -18.16 -3.87
CA SER A 24 8.69 -19.43 -3.37
C SER A 24 7.16 -19.56 -3.54
N TYR A 25 6.45 -18.47 -3.81
CA TYR A 25 5.01 -18.46 -4.08
C TYR A 25 4.66 -18.12 -5.54
N GLY A 26 5.64 -17.85 -6.41
CA GLY A 26 5.41 -17.34 -7.76
C GLY A 26 5.15 -15.84 -7.82
N GLN A 27 5.50 -15.09 -6.76
CA GLN A 27 5.25 -13.64 -6.67
C GLN A 27 6.00 -12.79 -7.69
N LEU A 28 6.99 -13.36 -8.39
CA LEU A 28 7.67 -12.70 -9.50
C LEU A 28 6.90 -12.79 -10.82
N GLY A 29 5.91 -13.69 -10.94
CA GLY A 29 5.10 -13.81 -12.15
C GLY A 29 5.81 -14.49 -13.33
N LEU A 30 6.90 -15.22 -13.08
CA LEU A 30 7.79 -15.83 -14.10
C LEU A 30 7.44 -17.28 -14.47
N GLY A 31 6.31 -17.81 -13.99
CA GLY A 31 5.87 -19.17 -14.33
C GLY A 31 6.46 -20.31 -13.50
N HIS A 32 7.31 -20.01 -12.52
CA HIS A 32 7.94 -20.98 -11.61
C HIS A 32 8.04 -20.43 -10.18
N LYS A 33 8.52 -21.27 -9.24
CA LYS A 33 8.69 -20.93 -7.81
C LYS A 33 10.15 -20.81 -7.34
N GLU A 34 11.10 -20.93 -8.26
CA GLU A 34 12.52 -20.73 -7.97
C GLU A 34 12.87 -19.25 -7.78
N ASP A 35 13.71 -18.95 -6.78
CA ASP A 35 14.25 -17.62 -6.53
C ASP A 35 15.11 -17.14 -7.71
N VAL A 36 15.06 -15.84 -7.98
CA VAL A 36 15.70 -15.23 -9.14
C VAL A 36 16.70 -14.19 -8.67
N LEU A 37 18.00 -14.46 -8.85
CA LEU A 37 19.07 -13.60 -8.31
C LEU A 37 19.36 -12.37 -9.17
N LEU A 38 18.97 -12.39 -10.44
CA LEU A 38 19.20 -11.33 -11.42
C LEU A 38 17.89 -10.90 -12.08
N PRO A 39 17.68 -9.61 -12.41
CA PRO A 39 16.48 -9.15 -13.08
C PRO A 39 16.12 -9.98 -14.31
N GLN A 40 14.92 -10.55 -14.32
CA GLN A 40 14.33 -11.23 -15.48
C GLN A 40 13.18 -10.42 -16.04
N GLN A 41 13.13 -10.28 -17.36
CA GLN A 41 12.14 -9.45 -18.03
C GLN A 41 10.77 -10.13 -18.04
N LEU A 42 9.72 -9.33 -17.82
CA LEU A 42 8.31 -9.69 -17.96
C LEU A 42 7.73 -9.05 -19.23
N SER A 43 7.08 -9.85 -20.07
CA SER A 43 6.47 -9.38 -21.33
C SER A 43 5.08 -9.93 -21.64
N ASP A 44 4.56 -10.82 -20.79
CA ASP A 44 3.53 -11.76 -21.26
C ASP A 44 2.10 -11.41 -20.82
N PHE A 45 1.92 -10.32 -20.07
CA PHE A 45 0.62 -9.95 -19.49
C PHE A 45 0.14 -8.53 -19.82
N CYS A 46 1.06 -7.59 -20.07
CA CYS A 46 0.74 -6.24 -20.54
C CYS A 46 1.92 -5.62 -21.28
N ASN A 47 1.66 -4.55 -22.03
CA ASN A 47 2.72 -3.70 -22.56
C ASN A 47 3.41 -2.98 -21.38
N PRO A 48 4.73 -3.13 -21.16
CA PRO A 48 5.41 -2.47 -20.04
C PRO A 48 5.24 -0.94 -20.03
N GLY A 49 5.03 -0.32 -21.20
CA GLY A 49 4.79 1.12 -21.33
C GLY A 49 3.45 1.60 -20.77
N CYS A 50 2.51 0.70 -20.48
CA CYS A 50 1.22 1.05 -19.86
C CYS A 50 1.17 0.79 -18.36
N VAL A 51 2.28 0.41 -17.71
CA VAL A 51 2.30 0.14 -16.27
C VAL A 51 2.29 1.45 -15.49
N LYS A 52 1.22 1.68 -14.72
CA LYS A 52 1.02 2.87 -13.87
C LYS A 52 1.52 2.66 -12.45
N ARG A 53 1.32 1.45 -11.88
CA ARG A 53 1.70 1.11 -10.49
C ARG A 53 2.13 -0.35 -10.39
N ILE A 54 3.09 -0.60 -9.52
CA ILE A 54 3.54 -1.94 -9.12
C ILE A 54 3.54 -1.97 -7.58
N THR A 55 3.04 -3.05 -6.99
CA THR A 55 3.07 -3.27 -5.55
C THR A 55 3.37 -4.73 -5.23
N GLY A 56 4.10 -4.96 -4.15
CA GLY A 56 4.38 -6.29 -3.60
C GLY A 56 3.93 -6.37 -2.14
N GLY A 57 3.51 -7.56 -1.70
CA GLY A 57 3.11 -7.85 -0.32
C GLY A 57 3.89 -9.02 0.28
N GLY A 58 3.29 -9.70 1.27
CA GLY A 58 3.95 -10.81 2.00
C GLY A 58 4.29 -12.05 1.17
N GLY A 59 3.82 -12.12 -0.08
CA GLY A 59 4.07 -13.24 -0.98
C GLY A 59 3.31 -13.14 -2.30
N HIS A 60 2.82 -11.97 -2.66
CA HIS A 60 2.07 -11.73 -3.89
C HIS A 60 2.40 -10.34 -4.44
N SER A 61 2.13 -10.14 -5.72
CA SER A 61 2.40 -8.89 -6.42
C SER A 61 1.17 -8.46 -7.21
N ALA A 62 1.03 -7.16 -7.41
CA ALA A 62 0.00 -6.59 -8.25
C ALA A 62 0.54 -5.48 -9.15
N VAL A 63 -0.03 -5.38 -10.35
CA VAL A 63 0.28 -4.37 -11.36
C VAL A 63 -1.01 -3.71 -11.81
N VAL A 64 -1.00 -2.38 -11.86
CA VAL A 64 -2.09 -1.56 -12.39
C VAL A 64 -1.62 -0.88 -13.66
N THR A 65 -2.41 -0.96 -14.72
CA THR A 65 -2.11 -0.28 -16.00
C THR A 65 -2.71 1.13 -16.06
N ASP A 66 -2.34 1.92 -17.07
CA ASP A 66 -2.89 3.26 -17.31
C ASP A 66 -4.40 3.26 -17.57
N GLU A 67 -4.91 2.19 -18.16
CA GLU A 67 -6.36 1.96 -18.36
C GLU A 67 -7.07 1.49 -17.08
N GLY A 68 -6.35 1.38 -15.96
CA GLY A 68 -6.89 0.94 -14.68
C GLY A 68 -7.13 -0.57 -14.57
N SER A 69 -6.54 -1.40 -15.43
CA SER A 69 -6.63 -2.86 -15.31
C SER A 69 -5.71 -3.39 -14.21
N LEU A 70 -6.19 -4.38 -13.44
CA LEU A 70 -5.44 -5.01 -12.35
C LEU A 70 -4.98 -6.43 -12.72
N PHE A 71 -3.67 -6.67 -12.61
CA PHE A 71 -3.04 -7.98 -12.74
C PHE A 71 -2.39 -8.39 -11.43
N VAL A 72 -2.46 -9.68 -11.08
CA VAL A 72 -1.97 -10.20 -9.80
C VAL A 72 -1.27 -11.56 -9.98
N CYS A 73 -0.31 -11.88 -9.12
CA CYS A 73 0.34 -13.20 -9.06
C CYS A 73 0.90 -13.49 -7.66
N GLY A 74 1.30 -14.74 -7.41
CA GLY A 74 1.93 -15.22 -6.19
C GLY A 74 1.01 -16.04 -5.29
N LEU A 75 1.27 -15.95 -3.98
CA LEU A 75 0.56 -16.63 -2.90
C LEU A 75 -0.93 -16.27 -2.91
N ASN A 76 -1.80 -17.29 -2.80
CA ASN A 76 -3.25 -17.05 -2.83
C ASN A 76 -4.05 -17.90 -1.83
N LYS A 77 -3.42 -18.49 -0.81
CA LYS A 77 -4.08 -19.42 0.11
C LYS A 77 -5.27 -18.84 0.90
N ASP A 78 -5.28 -17.51 1.06
CA ASP A 78 -6.38 -16.78 1.68
C ASP A 78 -7.27 -16.03 0.66
N GLY A 79 -6.97 -16.13 -0.63
CA GLY A 79 -7.69 -15.41 -1.68
C GLY A 79 -7.20 -13.98 -1.90
N GLN A 80 -5.98 -13.64 -1.46
CA GLN A 80 -5.42 -12.29 -1.56
C GLN A 80 -5.23 -11.79 -3.00
N LEU A 81 -5.30 -12.68 -4.00
CA LEU A 81 -5.29 -12.28 -5.41
C LEU A 81 -6.69 -11.84 -5.91
N GLY A 82 -7.78 -12.17 -5.20
CA GLY A 82 -9.12 -11.76 -5.63
C GLY A 82 -9.64 -12.45 -6.90
N LEU A 83 -9.12 -13.64 -7.24
CA LEU A 83 -9.41 -14.36 -8.49
C LEU A 83 -10.56 -15.38 -8.41
N GLY A 84 -11.28 -15.43 -7.27
CA GLY A 84 -12.38 -16.37 -7.05
C GLY A 84 -11.95 -17.77 -6.59
N HIS A 85 -10.66 -17.99 -6.34
CA HIS A 85 -10.09 -19.26 -5.85
C HIS A 85 -8.93 -19.01 -4.88
N THR A 86 -8.35 -20.10 -4.34
CA THR A 86 -7.25 -20.06 -3.35
C THR A 86 -5.94 -20.70 -3.82
N GLU A 87 -5.84 -21.04 -5.10
CA GLU A 87 -4.59 -21.54 -5.69
C GLU A 87 -3.62 -20.41 -6.03
N ASP A 88 -2.33 -20.65 -5.73
CA ASP A 88 -1.23 -19.74 -6.08
C ASP A 88 -1.15 -19.59 -7.59
N VAL A 89 -0.72 -18.42 -8.06
CA VAL A 89 -0.69 -18.08 -9.48
C VAL A 89 0.71 -17.67 -9.88
N LEU A 90 1.30 -18.37 -10.85
CA LEU A 90 2.71 -18.18 -11.23
C LEU A 90 2.92 -17.12 -12.32
N TYR A 91 1.85 -16.61 -12.93
CA TYR A 91 1.88 -15.59 -13.98
C TYR A 91 0.93 -14.45 -13.61
N PHE A 92 1.28 -13.21 -13.94
CA PHE A 92 0.37 -12.08 -13.78
C PHE A 92 -0.96 -12.35 -14.50
N THR A 93 -2.02 -12.45 -13.72
CA THR A 93 -3.36 -12.83 -14.19
C THR A 93 -4.33 -11.67 -13.96
N PRO A 94 -5.17 -11.29 -14.94
CA PRO A 94 -6.12 -10.20 -14.78
C PRO A 94 -7.21 -10.55 -13.76
N CYS A 95 -7.53 -9.61 -12.88
CA CYS A 95 -8.64 -9.72 -11.95
C CYS A 95 -9.96 -9.45 -12.69
N LYS A 96 -10.52 -10.49 -13.30
CA LYS A 96 -11.69 -10.38 -14.20
C LYS A 96 -12.94 -9.80 -13.54
N SER A 97 -13.12 -9.98 -12.23
CA SER A 97 -14.23 -9.41 -11.46
C SER A 97 -14.20 -7.88 -11.37
N LEU A 98 -13.08 -7.25 -11.71
CA LEU A 98 -12.90 -5.80 -11.70
C LEU A 98 -12.75 -5.20 -13.11
N LEU A 99 -13.06 -5.97 -14.17
CA LEU A 99 -13.10 -5.42 -15.53
C LEU A 99 -14.17 -4.32 -15.63
N GLY A 100 -13.79 -3.18 -16.20
CA GLY A 100 -14.64 -2.00 -16.28
C GLY A 100 -14.70 -1.16 -15.00
N CYS A 101 -13.96 -1.53 -13.96
CA CYS A 101 -13.76 -0.73 -12.75
C CYS A 101 -12.32 -0.19 -12.72
N PRO A 102 -12.06 1.05 -13.20
CA PRO A 102 -10.71 1.58 -13.28
C PRO A 102 -10.06 1.64 -11.90
N ILE A 103 -8.89 1.01 -11.76
CA ILE A 103 -8.13 0.96 -10.51
C ILE A 103 -7.13 2.11 -10.45
N GLN A 104 -7.17 2.87 -9.35
CA GLN A 104 -6.24 3.96 -9.07
C GLN A 104 -5.00 3.45 -8.33
N GLN A 105 -5.20 2.63 -7.30
CA GLN A 105 -4.14 2.16 -6.41
C GLN A 105 -4.47 0.77 -5.88
N VAL A 106 -3.42 0.00 -5.59
CA VAL A 106 -3.50 -1.26 -4.85
C VAL A 106 -2.48 -1.22 -3.75
N ALA A 107 -2.82 -1.77 -2.58
CA ALA A 107 -1.86 -2.01 -1.50
C ALA A 107 -1.95 -3.48 -1.07
N CYS A 108 -0.82 -4.15 -1.15
CA CYS A 108 -0.67 -5.57 -0.80
C CYS A 108 -0.16 -5.68 0.64
N GLY A 109 -0.97 -6.24 1.53
CA GLY A 109 -0.55 -6.57 2.88
C GLY A 109 0.16 -7.92 2.93
N TRP A 110 0.19 -8.53 4.12
CA TRP A 110 0.81 -9.86 4.27
C TRP A 110 -0.01 -10.97 3.60
N ASP A 111 -1.28 -11.07 3.96
CA ASP A 111 -2.22 -12.13 3.56
C ASP A 111 -3.53 -11.57 2.96
N PHE A 112 -3.52 -10.29 2.56
CA PHE A 112 -4.68 -9.58 2.03
C PHE A 112 -4.28 -8.44 1.07
N THR A 113 -5.26 -7.97 0.30
CA THR A 113 -5.12 -6.87 -0.64
C THR A 113 -6.27 -5.88 -0.44
N ILE A 114 -5.95 -4.58 -0.51
CA ILE A 114 -6.95 -3.51 -0.63
C ILE A 114 -6.74 -2.75 -1.94
N ILE A 115 -7.85 -2.36 -2.55
CA ILE A 115 -7.91 -1.86 -3.92
C ILE A 115 -8.71 -0.57 -3.89
N LEU A 116 -8.15 0.51 -4.42
CA LEU A 116 -8.79 1.80 -4.57
C LEU A 116 -9.12 2.01 -6.05
N THR A 117 -10.39 2.19 -6.34
CA THR A 117 -10.89 2.54 -7.68
C THR A 117 -10.77 4.04 -7.94
N GLU A 118 -10.79 4.48 -9.20
CA GLU A 118 -10.70 5.91 -9.56
C GLU A 118 -11.90 6.75 -9.09
N ASN A 119 -13.04 6.12 -8.82
CA ASN A 119 -14.20 6.80 -8.22
C ASN A 119 -14.06 7.00 -6.70
N GLY A 120 -13.03 6.41 -6.08
CA GLY A 120 -12.72 6.51 -4.65
C GLY A 120 -13.36 5.43 -3.77
N GLN A 121 -13.99 4.40 -4.35
CA GLN A 121 -14.44 3.22 -3.62
C GLN A 121 -13.26 2.30 -3.28
N VAL A 122 -13.28 1.75 -2.07
CA VAL A 122 -12.28 0.77 -1.59
C VAL A 122 -12.88 -0.63 -1.57
N LEU A 123 -12.15 -1.58 -2.14
CA LEU A 123 -12.45 -3.00 -2.15
C LEU A 123 -11.36 -3.78 -1.41
N SER A 124 -11.66 -4.98 -0.91
CA SER A 124 -10.69 -5.84 -0.24
C SER A 124 -10.89 -7.33 -0.52
N CYS A 125 -9.80 -8.10 -0.53
CA CYS A 125 -9.78 -9.56 -0.64
C CYS A 125 -8.61 -10.17 0.16
N GLY A 126 -8.65 -11.48 0.41
CA GLY A 126 -7.68 -12.22 1.21
C GLY A 126 -8.18 -12.57 2.60
N SER A 127 -7.27 -12.64 3.58
CA SER A 127 -7.55 -13.01 4.96
C SER A 127 -8.27 -11.90 5.72
N ASN A 128 -9.25 -12.26 6.55
CA ASN A 128 -9.95 -11.37 7.47
C ASN A 128 -9.79 -11.80 8.94
N SER A 129 -8.78 -12.61 9.24
CA SER A 129 -8.60 -13.19 10.58
C SER A 129 -8.38 -12.13 11.68
N PHE A 130 -7.88 -10.95 11.29
CA PHE A 130 -7.66 -9.79 12.16
C PHE A 130 -8.62 -8.64 11.84
N GLY A 131 -9.62 -8.86 10.99
CA GLY A 131 -10.51 -7.80 10.52
C GLY A 131 -9.87 -6.89 9.46
N GLN A 132 -8.74 -7.27 8.87
CA GLN A 132 -7.97 -6.42 7.95
C GLN A 132 -8.68 -6.16 6.61
N LEU A 133 -9.76 -6.88 6.30
CA LEU A 133 -10.61 -6.58 5.14
C LEU A 133 -11.63 -5.46 5.41
N GLY A 134 -11.85 -5.05 6.67
CA GLY A 134 -12.79 -3.98 7.01
C GLY A 134 -14.26 -4.39 6.95
N ILE A 135 -14.55 -5.69 6.85
CA ILE A 135 -15.89 -6.29 6.73
C ILE A 135 -16.18 -7.20 7.94
N PRO A 136 -16.66 -6.64 9.08
CA PRO A 136 -16.73 -7.36 10.36
C PRO A 136 -17.73 -8.52 10.39
N HIS A 137 -18.78 -8.45 9.57
CA HIS A 137 -19.81 -9.50 9.44
C HIS A 137 -19.59 -10.41 8.22
N GLY A 138 -18.45 -10.26 7.53
CA GLY A 138 -18.10 -11.05 6.36
C GLY A 138 -17.44 -12.40 6.69
N PRO A 139 -17.11 -13.20 5.65
CA PRO A 139 -16.38 -14.44 5.83
C PRO A 139 -14.97 -14.19 6.40
N ARG A 140 -14.36 -15.24 6.96
CA ARG A 140 -12.97 -15.19 7.48
C ARG A 140 -11.92 -14.92 6.39
N ARG A 141 -12.29 -15.11 5.12
CA ARG A 141 -11.49 -14.76 3.95
C ARG A 141 -12.41 -14.43 2.77
N CYS A 142 -11.97 -13.56 1.87
CA CYS A 142 -12.69 -13.21 0.64
C CYS A 142 -11.83 -13.52 -0.59
N VAL A 143 -12.32 -14.39 -1.47
CA VAL A 143 -11.62 -14.75 -2.72
C VAL A 143 -11.99 -13.85 -3.90
N VAL A 144 -13.03 -13.03 -3.76
CA VAL A 144 -13.43 -12.00 -4.73
C VAL A 144 -13.41 -10.66 -3.99
N PRO A 145 -12.87 -9.58 -4.59
CA PRO A 145 -12.87 -8.25 -3.97
C PRO A 145 -14.28 -7.81 -3.56
N GLN A 146 -14.43 -7.37 -2.30
CA GLN A 146 -15.70 -6.85 -1.76
C GLN A 146 -15.54 -5.40 -1.33
N ALA A 147 -16.59 -4.60 -1.50
CA ALA A 147 -16.58 -3.21 -1.07
C ALA A 147 -16.54 -3.08 0.45
N ILE A 148 -15.76 -2.12 0.93
CA ILE A 148 -15.71 -1.73 2.34
C ILE A 148 -16.78 -0.65 2.58
N GLU A 149 -18.04 -1.06 2.68
CA GLU A 149 -19.22 -0.19 2.84
C GLU A 149 -19.12 0.87 3.96
N PRO A 150 -18.44 0.62 5.10
CA PRO A 150 -18.27 1.66 6.12
C PRO A 150 -17.48 2.90 5.65
N LEU A 151 -16.66 2.81 4.59
CA LEU A 151 -15.97 3.96 4.00
C LEU A 151 -16.90 4.70 3.03
N ARG A 152 -17.62 5.70 3.56
CA ARG A 152 -18.62 6.48 2.80
C ARG A 152 -18.05 7.66 2.02
N GLU A 153 -16.90 8.18 2.43
CA GLU A 153 -16.26 9.31 1.77
C GLU A 153 -15.32 8.83 0.68
N LYS A 154 -15.14 9.68 -0.35
CA LYS A 154 -14.19 9.42 -1.42
C LYS A 154 -12.78 9.22 -0.86
N VAL A 155 -12.23 8.03 -1.04
CA VAL A 155 -10.85 7.71 -0.64
C VAL A 155 -9.87 8.16 -1.71
N VAL A 156 -8.72 8.69 -1.30
CA VAL A 156 -7.66 9.20 -2.19
C VAL A 156 -6.33 8.47 -2.04
N SER A 157 -6.11 7.81 -0.90
CA SER A 157 -4.91 7.00 -0.63
C SER A 157 -5.27 5.82 0.25
N ILE A 158 -4.64 4.67 -0.01
CA ILE A 158 -4.77 3.44 0.79
C ILE A 158 -3.40 2.87 1.15
N ALA A 159 -3.30 2.14 2.27
CA ALA A 159 -2.09 1.39 2.62
C ALA A 159 -2.44 0.11 3.39
N ALA A 160 -1.60 -0.93 3.22
CA ALA A 160 -1.78 -2.23 3.85
C ALA A 160 -0.49 -2.64 4.55
N GLY A 161 -0.58 -2.91 5.86
CA GLY A 161 0.53 -3.43 6.65
C GLY A 161 0.47 -4.95 6.80
N LEU A 162 1.05 -5.48 7.88
CA LEU A 162 1.01 -6.92 8.18
C LEU A 162 -0.44 -7.43 8.30
N ARG A 163 -1.23 -6.83 9.18
CA ARG A 163 -2.60 -7.26 9.54
C ARG A 163 -3.51 -6.07 9.88
N HIS A 164 -3.22 -4.92 9.28
CA HIS A 164 -3.98 -3.68 9.43
C HIS A 164 -3.94 -2.90 8.11
N ALA A 165 -4.91 -2.02 7.91
CA ALA A 165 -5.06 -1.22 6.70
C ALA A 165 -5.44 0.22 7.06
N LEU A 166 -5.12 1.12 6.13
CA LEU A 166 -5.34 2.55 6.22
C LEU A 166 -6.03 3.08 4.97
N ALA A 167 -6.82 4.12 5.15
CA ALA A 167 -7.34 4.96 4.07
C ALA A 167 -7.29 6.43 4.46
N ALA A 168 -6.91 7.31 3.53
CA ALA A 168 -7.12 8.75 3.63
C ALA A 168 -8.24 9.18 2.68
N THR A 169 -9.15 10.03 3.15
CA THR A 169 -10.27 10.55 2.35
C THR A 169 -9.95 11.91 1.74
N ALA A 170 -10.74 12.33 0.75
CA ALA A 170 -10.62 13.63 0.11
C ALA A 170 -10.86 14.82 1.06
N SER A 171 -11.46 14.59 2.23
CA SER A 171 -11.65 15.59 3.30
C SER A 171 -10.46 15.66 4.27
N GLY A 172 -9.42 14.85 4.05
CA GLY A 172 -8.22 14.79 4.88
C GLY A 172 -8.32 13.85 6.07
N MET A 173 -9.42 13.10 6.23
CA MET A 173 -9.57 12.16 7.34
C MET A 173 -8.79 10.86 7.09
N VAL A 174 -8.23 10.30 8.16
CA VAL A 174 -7.57 8.99 8.14
C VAL A 174 -8.43 7.96 8.87
N PHE A 175 -8.60 6.80 8.25
CA PHE A 175 -9.24 5.62 8.84
C PHE A 175 -8.22 4.50 8.96
N GLN A 176 -8.32 3.73 10.05
CA GLN A 176 -7.59 2.49 10.24
C GLN A 176 -8.53 1.37 10.66
N TRP A 177 -8.21 0.16 10.23
CA TRP A 177 -8.84 -1.07 10.71
C TRP A 177 -7.87 -2.25 10.65
N GLY A 178 -8.29 -3.36 11.24
CA GLY A 178 -7.48 -4.55 11.41
C GLY A 178 -6.68 -4.50 12.72
N THR A 179 -6.67 -5.61 13.43
CA THR A 179 -6.16 -5.69 14.80
C THR A 179 -4.70 -6.10 14.91
N GLY A 180 -3.93 -6.02 13.81
CA GLY A 180 -2.52 -6.39 13.76
C GLY A 180 -1.67 -5.69 14.82
N LEU A 181 -1.94 -4.40 15.07
CA LEU A 181 -1.20 -3.59 16.04
C LEU A 181 -1.64 -3.81 17.50
N ALA A 182 -2.85 -4.33 17.73
CA ALA A 182 -3.47 -4.39 19.06
C ALA A 182 -2.63 -5.18 20.08
N SER A 183 -2.06 -6.31 19.67
CA SER A 183 -1.28 -7.17 20.56
C SER A 183 0.02 -6.49 21.02
N SER A 184 0.72 -5.82 20.10
CA SER A 184 1.95 -5.08 20.39
C SER A 184 1.66 -3.85 21.26
N GLY A 185 0.60 -3.10 20.95
CA GLY A 185 0.16 -1.95 21.74
C GLY A 185 -0.19 -2.33 23.19
N ARG A 186 -0.95 -3.41 23.42
CA ARG A 186 -1.30 -3.85 24.79
C ARG A 186 -0.09 -4.25 25.62
N ARG A 187 0.93 -4.82 24.97
CA ARG A 187 2.18 -5.23 25.62
C ARG A 187 3.08 -4.04 25.95
N LEU A 188 3.19 -3.08 25.02
CA LEU A 188 4.12 -1.96 25.11
C LEU A 188 3.54 -0.71 25.79
N CYS A 189 2.22 -0.65 25.95
CA CYS A 189 1.50 0.39 26.68
C CYS A 189 0.66 -0.23 27.82
N PRO A 190 1.28 -0.89 28.82
CA PRO A 190 0.53 -1.56 29.88
C PRO A 190 -0.31 -0.57 30.69
N GLY A 191 -1.55 -0.96 31.01
CA GLY A 191 -2.49 -0.12 31.77
C GLY A 191 -3.17 1.00 30.96
N GLN A 192 -2.82 1.18 29.69
CA GLN A 192 -3.50 2.14 28.81
C GLN A 192 -4.57 1.45 27.96
N THR A 193 -5.72 2.12 27.82
CA THR A 193 -6.75 1.73 26.86
C THR A 193 -6.29 2.14 25.47
N LEU A 194 -6.09 1.17 24.57
CA LEU A 194 -5.76 1.46 23.18
C LEU A 194 -6.92 2.17 22.47
N PRO A 195 -6.64 3.16 21.60
CA PRO A 195 -7.67 3.77 20.76
C PRO A 195 -8.42 2.75 19.89
N LEU A 196 -9.69 3.02 19.63
CA LEU A 196 -10.59 2.11 18.91
C LEU A 196 -10.01 1.67 17.56
N PHE A 197 -9.43 2.60 16.81
CA PHE A 197 -8.86 2.33 15.48
C PHE A 197 -7.69 1.34 15.44
N LEU A 198 -7.03 1.07 16.59
CA LEU A 198 -6.03 0.01 16.71
C LEU A 198 -6.65 -1.39 16.93
N THR A 199 -7.94 -1.44 17.28
CA THR A 199 -8.64 -2.66 17.71
C THR A 199 -9.90 -2.95 16.89
N ALA A 200 -10.29 -2.04 16.00
CA ALA A 200 -11.47 -2.15 15.17
C ALA A 200 -11.25 -3.16 14.02
N LYS A 201 -12.31 -3.90 13.68
CA LYS A 201 -12.37 -4.79 12.50
C LYS A 201 -13.08 -4.15 11.30
N GLU A 202 -13.49 -2.91 11.46
CA GLU A 202 -14.09 -2.05 10.43
C GLU A 202 -13.35 -0.71 10.44
N PRO A 203 -13.36 0.04 9.33
CA PRO A 203 -12.77 1.36 9.24
C PRO A 203 -13.19 2.27 10.40
N SER A 204 -12.22 2.65 11.22
CA SER A 204 -12.43 3.53 12.37
C SER A 204 -11.54 4.76 12.21
N ARG A 205 -12.11 5.94 12.46
CA ARG A 205 -11.40 7.21 12.32
C ARG A 205 -10.21 7.25 13.27
N VAL A 206 -9.03 7.57 12.74
CA VAL A 206 -7.82 7.80 13.52
C VAL A 206 -7.93 9.16 14.21
N THR A 207 -7.94 9.14 15.54
CA THR A 207 -7.96 10.35 16.38
C THR A 207 -6.55 10.93 16.54
N GLY A 208 -6.43 12.24 16.72
CA GLY A 208 -5.14 12.96 16.81
C GLY A 208 -4.67 13.57 15.48
N LEU A 209 -5.52 13.56 14.46
CA LEU A 209 -5.29 14.12 13.13
C LEU A 209 -6.39 15.13 12.71
N GLU A 210 -7.24 15.55 13.64
CA GLU A 210 -8.46 16.34 13.35
C GLU A 210 -8.17 17.71 12.74
N ASN A 211 -6.99 18.27 13.01
CA ASN A 211 -6.54 19.57 12.49
C ASN A 211 -5.53 19.43 11.34
N SER A 212 -5.47 18.26 10.70
CA SER A 212 -4.53 17.97 9.62
C SER A 212 -5.27 17.51 8.38
N GLN A 213 -4.70 17.79 7.19
CA GLN A 213 -5.26 17.39 5.90
C GLN A 213 -4.39 16.29 5.31
N ALA A 214 -4.71 15.03 5.62
CA ALA A 214 -3.96 13.87 5.13
C ALA A 214 -4.14 13.69 3.61
N VAL A 215 -3.03 13.60 2.87
CA VAL A 215 -3.03 13.35 1.42
C VAL A 215 -2.47 11.97 1.07
N CYS A 216 -1.72 11.36 1.97
CA CYS A 216 -1.12 10.04 1.77
C CYS A 216 -1.05 9.27 3.10
N VAL A 217 -1.27 7.97 3.05
CA VAL A 217 -1.10 7.03 4.17
C VAL A 217 -0.13 5.92 3.79
N LEU A 218 0.63 5.42 4.77
CA LEU A 218 1.59 4.32 4.61
C LEU A 218 1.48 3.35 5.78
N ALA A 219 1.74 2.08 5.54
CA ALA A 219 1.64 1.02 6.55
C ALA A 219 2.76 -0.01 6.37
N GLY A 220 3.72 -0.03 7.30
CA GLY A 220 4.73 -1.10 7.35
C GLY A 220 4.20 -2.34 8.07
N SER A 221 5.09 -3.18 8.61
CA SER A 221 4.69 -4.40 9.32
C SER A 221 3.75 -4.05 10.47
N ASP A 222 4.23 -3.20 11.37
CA ASP A 222 3.57 -2.86 12.62
C ASP A 222 3.64 -1.35 12.90
N HIS A 223 3.72 -0.53 11.86
CA HIS A 223 3.64 0.93 12.00
C HIS A 223 2.84 1.54 10.87
N SER A 224 2.35 2.75 11.14
CA SER A 224 1.52 3.53 10.24
C SER A 224 2.07 4.94 10.15
N ALA A 225 1.84 5.58 9.01
CA ALA A 225 2.18 6.98 8.80
C ALA A 225 1.13 7.69 7.93
N SER A 226 1.09 9.01 8.08
CA SER A 226 0.26 9.92 7.28
C SER A 226 1.08 11.15 6.90
N LEU A 227 1.06 11.53 5.63
CA LEU A 227 1.63 12.79 5.13
C LEU A 227 0.49 13.75 4.83
N THR A 228 0.61 15.00 5.31
CA THR A 228 -0.36 16.06 5.09
C THR A 228 -0.03 16.93 3.88
N ASP A 229 -1.00 17.68 3.38
CA ASP A 229 -0.81 18.71 2.34
C ASP A 229 0.18 19.83 2.75
N ALA A 230 0.30 20.07 4.06
CA ALA A 230 1.24 21.01 4.64
C ALA A 230 2.69 20.47 4.68
N GLY A 231 2.90 19.21 4.30
CA GLY A 231 4.20 18.54 4.32
C GLY A 231 4.61 18.04 5.70
N GLU A 232 3.64 17.74 6.56
CA GLU A 232 3.85 17.22 7.92
C GLU A 232 3.68 15.70 7.93
N LEU A 233 4.61 15.00 8.58
CA LEU A 233 4.58 13.54 8.69
C LEU A 233 4.18 13.13 10.11
N PHE A 234 3.07 12.40 10.21
CA PHE A 234 2.58 11.79 11.43
C PHE A 234 2.83 10.29 11.41
N VAL A 235 3.24 9.73 12.54
CA VAL A 235 3.58 8.30 12.69
C VAL A 235 2.97 7.71 13.95
N TRP A 236 2.58 6.43 13.89
CA TRP A 236 2.09 5.67 15.05
C TRP A 236 2.32 4.17 14.90
N GLY A 237 2.14 3.41 15.99
CA GLY A 237 2.36 1.97 16.05
C GLY A 237 3.68 1.60 16.73
N SER A 238 4.29 0.50 16.31
CA SER A 238 5.54 -0.04 16.85
C SER A 238 6.75 0.78 16.42
N ASN A 239 7.65 1.02 17.36
CA ASN A 239 8.92 1.71 17.14
C ASN A 239 10.13 0.82 17.46
N LYS A 240 9.98 -0.51 17.31
CA LYS A 240 11.02 -1.49 17.65
C LYS A 240 12.38 -1.24 16.94
N HIS A 241 12.36 -0.60 15.78
CA HIS A 241 13.54 -0.33 14.95
C HIS A 241 13.83 1.17 14.80
N GLY A 242 13.20 2.04 15.61
CA GLY A 242 13.38 3.49 15.53
C GLY A 242 12.63 4.16 14.36
N GLN A 243 11.77 3.43 13.66
CA GLN A 243 11.07 3.93 12.48
C GLN A 243 10.12 5.11 12.73
N LEU A 244 9.75 5.37 13.99
CA LEU A 244 8.85 6.48 14.35
C LEU A 244 9.59 7.72 14.89
N ALA A 245 10.93 7.73 14.86
CA ALA A 245 11.76 8.83 15.37
C ALA A 245 11.37 9.28 16.79
N SER A 246 11.04 8.32 17.66
CA SER A 246 10.60 8.56 19.04
C SER A 246 11.40 7.71 20.03
N HIS A 247 11.42 8.12 21.29
CA HIS A 247 11.97 7.30 22.39
C HIS A 247 10.98 6.25 22.90
N ALA A 248 9.68 6.40 22.63
CA ALA A 248 8.68 5.42 23.03
C ALA A 248 8.78 4.15 22.17
N ALA A 249 8.61 2.97 22.79
CA ALA A 249 8.61 1.71 22.06
C ALA A 249 7.35 1.51 21.19
N PHE A 250 6.27 2.20 21.53
CA PHE A 250 5.01 2.19 20.80
C PHE A 250 4.30 3.54 20.94
N LEU A 251 3.74 4.04 19.85
CA LEU A 251 2.93 5.25 19.81
C LEU A 251 1.47 4.86 19.57
N PRO A 252 0.58 4.93 20.59
CA PRO A 252 -0.81 4.53 20.45
C PRO A 252 -1.67 5.53 19.67
N VAL A 253 -1.17 6.75 19.50
CA VAL A 253 -1.82 7.83 18.73
C VAL A 253 -0.80 8.43 17.75
N PRO A 254 -1.27 9.01 16.63
CA PRO A 254 -0.42 9.74 15.70
C PRO A 254 0.42 10.81 16.40
N GLN A 255 1.72 10.79 16.15
CA GLN A 255 2.66 11.81 16.59
C GLN A 255 3.33 12.43 15.37
N LYS A 256 3.34 13.76 15.31
CA LYS A 256 4.10 14.51 14.29
C LYS A 256 5.60 14.31 14.53
N ILE A 257 6.34 13.90 13.51
CA ILE A 257 7.80 13.97 13.55
C ILE A 257 8.20 15.44 13.48
N GLU A 258 9.07 15.85 14.40
CA GLU A 258 9.46 17.24 14.51
C GLU A 258 10.18 17.75 13.25
N ALA A 259 9.85 18.98 12.84
CA ALA A 259 10.37 19.55 11.59
C ALA A 259 11.90 19.66 11.58
N HIS A 260 12.54 19.82 12.75
CA HIS A 260 13.99 19.88 12.86
C HIS A 260 14.68 18.58 12.40
N CYS A 261 13.98 17.43 12.47
CA CYS A 261 14.47 16.16 11.93
C CYS A 261 14.63 16.20 10.40
N PHE A 262 13.96 17.15 9.74
CA PHE A 262 13.99 17.36 8.29
C PHE A 262 14.64 18.71 7.93
N GLN A 263 15.55 19.22 8.77
CA GLN A 263 16.19 20.53 8.55
C GLN A 263 15.17 21.69 8.45
N ASN A 264 14.00 21.53 9.06
CA ASN A 264 12.84 22.41 8.96
C ASN A 264 12.25 22.54 7.55
N GLU A 265 12.59 21.63 6.64
CA GLU A 265 11.95 21.53 5.33
C GLU A 265 10.65 20.72 5.39
N LYS A 266 9.78 20.99 4.42
CA LYS A 266 8.54 20.24 4.24
C LYS A 266 8.79 18.95 3.49
N ILE A 267 8.07 17.91 3.85
CA ILE A 267 8.13 16.62 3.17
C ILE A 267 7.25 16.68 1.93
N ALA A 268 7.84 16.37 0.78
CA ALA A 268 7.14 16.31 -0.51
C ALA A 268 6.64 14.90 -0.84
N ALA A 269 7.37 13.87 -0.38
CA ALA A 269 7.00 12.47 -0.59
C ALA A 269 7.56 11.59 0.52
N VAL A 270 6.88 10.46 0.76
CA VAL A 270 7.27 9.47 1.75
C VAL A 270 7.00 8.07 1.20
N TRP A 271 7.85 7.13 1.56
CA TRP A 271 7.74 5.71 1.24
C TRP A 271 8.01 4.90 2.50
N ASN A 272 7.47 3.69 2.55
CA ASN A 272 7.74 2.76 3.63
C ASN A 272 8.40 1.48 3.11
N GLY A 273 9.29 0.93 3.92
CA GLY A 273 9.59 -0.48 3.89
C GLY A 273 8.81 -1.21 4.96
N TRP A 274 9.17 -2.48 5.17
CA TRP A 274 8.55 -3.30 6.21
C TRP A 274 8.76 -2.72 7.63
N THR A 275 9.94 -2.17 7.90
CA THR A 275 10.35 -1.68 9.23
C THR A 275 11.05 -0.32 9.20
N HIS A 276 10.94 0.44 8.11
CA HIS A 276 11.57 1.75 7.96
C HIS A 276 10.71 2.69 7.11
N LEU A 277 10.99 3.99 7.19
CA LEU A 277 10.45 5.00 6.28
C LEU A 277 11.59 5.71 5.56
N VAL A 278 11.30 6.18 4.35
CA VAL A 278 12.14 7.08 3.56
C VAL A 278 11.30 8.31 3.25
N ALA A 279 11.79 9.50 3.56
CA ALA A 279 11.12 10.76 3.26
C ALA A 279 12.01 11.60 2.34
N GLN A 280 11.39 12.23 1.35
CA GLN A 280 12.02 13.22 0.50
C GLN A 280 11.47 14.59 0.85
N THR A 281 12.35 15.50 1.27
CA THR A 281 12.02 16.91 1.40
C THR A 281 11.97 17.55 0.02
N GLY A 282 11.17 18.59 -0.11
CA GLY A 282 11.12 19.34 -1.36
C GLY A 282 10.59 20.74 -1.14
N LEU A 283 11.06 21.67 -1.96
CA LEU A 283 10.37 22.93 -2.14
C LEU A 283 9.00 22.61 -2.73
N LEU A 284 7.92 22.98 -2.03
CA LEU A 284 6.58 23.00 -2.61
C LEU A 284 6.65 23.88 -3.86
N TRP A 285 6.80 23.25 -5.03
CA TRP A 285 6.65 23.94 -6.30
C TRP A 285 5.22 24.45 -6.35
N LEU A 286 5.08 25.78 -6.35
CA LEU A 286 3.90 26.46 -6.87
C LEU A 286 3.60 25.85 -8.24
N ARG A 287 2.60 24.97 -8.32
CA ARG A 287 2.06 24.54 -9.61
C ARG A 287 1.37 25.77 -10.22
N ALA A 288 2.01 26.35 -11.23
CA ALA A 288 1.36 27.18 -12.23
C ALA A 288 0.53 26.31 -13.18
#